data_AF-A0A0D2NBF4-F1
#
_entry.id   AF-A0A0D2NBF4-F1
#
_cell.length_a   1.000
_cell.length_b   1.000
_cell.length_c   1.000
_cell.angle_alpha   90.00
_cell.angle_beta   90.00
_cell.angle_gamma   90.00
#
_symmetry.space_group_name_H-M   'P 1'
#
loop_
_entity.id
_entity.type
_entity.pdbx_description
1 polymer ?
#
loop_
_entity_poly.entity_id
_entity_poly.type
_entity_poly.pdbx_seq_one_letter_code
_entity_poly.pdbx_strand_id
1 'polypeptide(L)'
;MPGSENLSSVLGWISIACWIVVYSPQLYENYTLQSGEGLSVLFVVIWILGDLSNLAGAILAGLLPTVIILGLYYTSCDLILLFQIYYYRSKKRRLEAHAARESVLEEHAPLLGHQDNRPEAIESAKSIAIRYLSALSFVVVVGVAAWWVTKEDEHKKHLVDPTEDGSRWWLIQSLGWSSASLFLGARIPQILKNFKTRCEGLSPALFFFSIFGNTTYALSILAKSVDKEYLIKNGGWLAGMQCTLPGTFPETDGI
;
A
#
# COMPACT_ATOMS: atom_id res chain seq x y z
N MET A 1 19.44 15.36 -21.66
CA MET A 1 18.74 15.25 -22.97
C MET A 1 17.25 15.37 -22.68
N PRO A 2 16.46 16.16 -23.43
CA PRO A 2 15.04 16.38 -23.12
C PRO A 2 14.19 15.09 -23.09
N GLY A 3 14.64 14.02 -23.75
CA GLY A 3 13.97 12.71 -23.69
C GLY A 3 14.02 12.01 -22.32
N SER A 4 15.10 12.18 -21.54
CA SER A 4 15.25 11.51 -20.24
C SER A 4 14.41 12.19 -19.15
N GLU A 5 14.27 13.52 -19.22
CA GLU A 5 13.41 14.30 -18.33
C GLU A 5 11.92 14.00 -18.54
N ASN A 6 11.48 13.95 -19.80
CA ASN A 6 10.11 13.57 -20.14
C ASN A 6 9.79 12.13 -19.69
N LEU A 7 10.72 11.19 -19.91
CA LEU A 7 10.57 9.81 -19.45
C LEU A 7 10.47 9.71 -17.92
N SER A 8 11.33 10.44 -17.20
CA SER A 8 11.27 10.52 -15.74
C SER A 8 9.92 11.05 -15.26
N SER A 9 9.43 12.15 -15.83
CA SER A 9 8.17 12.76 -15.44
C SER A 9 6.97 11.83 -15.71
N VAL A 10 6.90 11.19 -16.88
CA VAL A 10 5.85 10.20 -17.21
C VAL A 10 5.86 9.03 -16.22
N LEU A 11 7.03 8.46 -15.94
CA LEU A 11 7.17 7.35 -14.98
C LEU A 11 6.75 7.76 -13.57
N GLY A 12 7.05 9.00 -13.16
CA GLY A 12 6.59 9.56 -11.89
C GLY A 12 5.06 9.64 -11.80
N TRP A 13 4.39 10.14 -12.84
CA TRP A 13 2.92 10.20 -12.87
C TRP A 13 2.25 8.83 -12.90
N ILE A 14 2.83 7.86 -13.62
CA ILE A 14 2.36 6.46 -13.59
C ILE A 14 2.49 5.89 -12.18
N SER A 15 3.59 6.16 -11.49
CA SER A 15 3.78 5.74 -10.10
C SER A 15 2.73 6.33 -9.18
N ILE A 16 2.47 7.65 -9.25
CA ILE A 16 1.43 8.32 -8.46
C ILE A 16 0.05 7.70 -8.73
N ALA A 17 -0.31 7.48 -10.00
CA ALA A 17 -1.58 6.85 -10.35
C ALA A 17 -1.69 5.43 -9.77
N CYS A 18 -0.59 4.67 -9.77
CA CYS A 18 -0.53 3.34 -9.17
C CYS A 18 -0.76 3.39 -7.66
N TRP A 19 -0.10 4.32 -6.98
CA TRP A 19 -0.23 4.54 -5.54
C TRP A 19 -1.61 5.00 -5.10
N ILE A 20 -2.33 5.75 -5.93
CA ILE A 20 -3.75 6.08 -5.66
C ILE A 20 -4.59 4.79 -5.68
N VAL A 21 -4.39 3.91 -6.66
CA VAL A 21 -5.22 2.70 -6.84
C VAL A 21 -4.88 1.60 -5.83
N VAL A 22 -3.66 1.58 -5.28
CA VAL A 22 -3.09 0.47 -4.50
C VAL A 22 -3.98 -0.01 -3.34
N TYR A 23 -4.73 0.86 -2.68
CA TYR A 23 -5.58 0.50 -1.53
C TYR A 23 -6.88 -0.20 -1.93
N SER A 24 -7.39 0.08 -3.13
CA SER A 24 -8.70 -0.38 -3.60
C SER A 24 -8.87 -1.90 -3.54
N PRO A 25 -7.89 -2.71 -3.99
CA PRO A 25 -8.02 -4.17 -3.95
C PRO A 25 -8.16 -4.72 -2.54
N GLN A 26 -7.44 -4.18 -1.56
CA GLN A 26 -7.51 -4.68 -0.19
C GLN A 26 -8.82 -4.29 0.51
N LEU A 27 -9.32 -3.07 0.27
CA LEU A 27 -10.63 -2.64 0.76
C LEU A 27 -11.75 -3.51 0.17
N TYR A 28 -11.65 -3.84 -1.12
CA TYR A 28 -12.58 -4.70 -1.82
C TYR A 28 -12.50 -6.16 -1.35
N GLU A 29 -11.30 -6.70 -1.12
CA GLU A 29 -11.08 -8.05 -0.62
C GLU A 29 -11.71 -8.22 0.76
N ASN A 30 -11.44 -7.28 1.69
CA ASN A 30 -12.05 -7.29 3.02
C ASN A 30 -13.58 -7.27 2.95
N TYR A 31 -14.14 -6.47 2.02
CA TYR A 31 -15.58 -6.40 1.81
C TYR A 31 -16.15 -7.71 1.24
N THR A 32 -15.48 -8.29 0.25
CA THR A 32 -15.95 -9.52 -0.43
C THR A 32 -15.84 -10.73 0.49
N LEU A 33 -14.69 -10.90 1.14
CA LEU A 33 -14.44 -11.99 2.10
C LEU A 33 -15.16 -11.79 3.43
N GLN A 34 -15.70 -10.58 3.69
CA GLN A 34 -16.26 -10.18 4.98
C GLN A 34 -15.31 -10.50 6.14
N SER A 35 -14.00 -10.35 5.90
CA SER A 35 -12.92 -10.75 6.80
C SER A 35 -11.84 -9.69 6.83
N GLY A 36 -11.28 -9.45 8.02
CA GLY A 36 -10.13 -8.57 8.24
C GLY A 36 -8.91 -9.32 8.76
N GLU A 37 -8.83 -10.63 8.56
CA GLU A 37 -7.77 -11.47 9.14
C GLU A 37 -6.42 -11.35 8.41
N GLY A 38 -6.39 -11.01 7.12
CA GLY A 38 -5.12 -10.92 6.36
C GLY A 38 -4.19 -9.80 6.78
N LEU A 39 -4.70 -8.73 7.40
CA LEU A 39 -3.90 -7.55 7.78
C LEU A 39 -3.58 -7.51 9.27
N SER A 40 -2.36 -7.11 9.61
CA SER A 40 -1.97 -6.84 10.99
C SER A 40 -2.59 -5.51 11.45
N VAL A 41 -3.22 -5.51 12.63
CA VAL A 41 -3.75 -4.26 13.21
C VAL A 41 -2.62 -3.32 13.57
N LEU A 42 -1.52 -3.86 14.11
CA LEU A 42 -0.33 -3.06 14.45
C LEU A 42 0.28 -2.40 13.22
N PHE A 43 0.29 -3.11 12.09
CA PHE A 43 0.73 -2.55 10.80
C PHE A 43 -0.11 -1.32 10.41
N VAL A 44 -1.44 -1.45 10.40
CA VAL A 44 -2.36 -0.37 10.01
C VAL A 44 -2.27 0.80 10.99
N VAL A 45 -2.12 0.55 12.29
CA VAL A 45 -1.97 1.62 13.29
C VAL A 45 -0.67 2.40 13.10
N ILE A 46 0.45 1.72 12.85
CA ILE A 46 1.73 2.40 12.58
C ILE A 46 1.65 3.20 11.28
N TRP A 47 0.96 2.68 10.26
CA TRP A 47 0.68 3.41 9.02
C TRP A 47 -0.10 4.69 9.23
N ILE A 48 -1.21 4.65 9.98
CA ILE A 48 -1.98 5.86 10.32
C ILE A 48 -1.09 6.90 11.02
N LEU A 49 -0.25 6.48 11.97
CA LEU A 49 0.67 7.40 12.65
C LEU A 49 1.69 8.02 11.69
N GLY A 50 2.19 7.23 10.74
CA GLY A 50 3.08 7.70 9.68
C GLY A 50 2.39 8.71 8.76
N ASP A 51 1.17 8.40 8.30
CA ASP A 51 0.38 9.23 7.40
C ASP A 51 -0.03 10.55 8.06
N LEU A 52 -0.47 10.53 9.32
CA LEU A 52 -0.77 11.74 10.08
C LEU A 52 0.47 12.62 10.26
N SER A 53 1.63 12.03 10.56
CA SER A 53 2.89 12.77 10.68
C SER A 53 3.31 13.38 9.34
N ASN A 54 3.16 12.63 8.24
CA ASN A 54 3.50 13.07 6.89
C ASN A 54 2.55 14.20 6.42
N LEU A 55 1.25 14.06 6.66
CA LEU A 55 0.25 15.08 6.35
C LEU A 55 0.49 16.36 7.16
N ALA A 56 0.77 16.25 8.45
CA ALA A 56 1.11 17.39 9.29
C ALA A 56 2.38 18.10 8.78
N GLY A 57 3.43 17.34 8.43
CA GLY A 57 4.64 17.89 7.81
C GLY A 57 4.35 18.61 6.50
N ALA A 58 3.49 18.04 5.64
CA ALA A 58 3.11 18.63 4.35
C ALA A 58 2.34 19.94 4.51
N ILE A 59 1.40 20.02 5.46
CA ILE A 59 0.63 21.24 5.76
C ILE A 59 1.55 22.32 6.32
N LEU A 60 2.39 21.97 7.30
CA LEU A 60 3.32 22.92 7.93
C LEU A 60 4.36 23.47 6.94
N ALA A 61 4.81 22.64 6.01
CA ALA A 61 5.70 23.04 4.93
C ALA A 61 4.98 23.77 3.78
N GLY A 62 3.66 23.96 3.84
CA GLY A 62 2.92 24.60 2.74
C GLY A 62 3.13 23.90 1.40
N LEU A 63 3.26 22.57 1.40
CA LEU A 63 3.43 21.80 0.17
C LEU A 63 2.21 21.95 -0.74
N LEU A 64 2.40 21.56 -2.00
CA LEU A 64 1.35 21.68 -3.00
C LEU A 64 0.03 21.06 -2.53
N PRO A 65 -1.12 21.67 -2.84
CA PRO A 65 -2.44 21.14 -2.46
C PRO A 65 -2.63 19.68 -2.87
N THR A 66 -2.06 19.25 -3.99
CA THR A 66 -2.09 17.86 -4.46
C THR A 66 -1.46 16.88 -3.47
N VAL A 67 -0.34 17.26 -2.82
CA VAL A 67 0.34 16.42 -1.82
C VAL A 67 -0.50 16.31 -0.54
N ILE A 68 -1.12 17.42 -0.12
CA ILE A 68 -2.01 17.46 1.04
C ILE A 68 -3.26 16.60 0.79
N ILE A 69 -3.89 16.73 -0.39
CA ILE A 69 -5.04 15.91 -0.79
C ILE A 69 -4.67 14.43 -0.82
N LEU A 70 -3.50 14.06 -1.34
CA LEU A 70 -3.01 12.68 -1.31
C LEU A 70 -2.82 12.18 0.14
N GLY A 71 -2.23 12.98 1.02
CA GLY A 71 -2.07 12.62 2.44
C GLY A 71 -3.42 12.38 3.14
N LEU A 72 -4.42 13.24 2.87
CA LEU A 72 -5.78 13.07 3.38
C LEU A 72 -6.45 11.80 2.83
N TYR A 73 -6.24 11.50 1.54
CA TYR A 73 -6.75 10.29 0.90
C TYR A 73 -6.18 9.03 1.58
N TYR A 74 -4.87 8.92 1.75
CA TYR A 74 -4.24 7.76 2.38
C TYR A 74 -4.68 7.56 3.83
N THR A 75 -4.71 8.65 4.61
CA THR A 75 -5.22 8.61 5.99
C THR A 75 -6.67 8.09 6.03
N SER A 76 -7.51 8.52 5.08
CA SER A 76 -8.90 8.08 4.99
C SER A 76 -9.01 6.60 4.64
N CYS A 77 -8.22 6.12 3.68
CA CYS A 77 -8.15 4.70 3.31
C CYS A 77 -7.74 3.83 4.51
N ASP A 78 -6.73 4.26 5.27
CA ASP A 78 -6.26 3.53 6.45
C ASP A 78 -7.33 3.46 7.55
N LEU A 79 -8.07 4.54 7.79
CA LEU A 79 -9.18 4.56 8.74
C LEU A 79 -10.31 3.62 8.31
N ILE A 80 -10.67 3.61 7.02
CA ILE A 80 -11.67 2.69 6.47
C ILE A 80 -11.21 1.24 6.63
N LEU A 81 -9.93 0.97 6.33
CA LEU A 81 -9.34 -0.35 6.45
C LEU A 81 -9.34 -0.84 7.91
N LEU A 82 -8.95 0.03 8.85
CA LEU A 82 -8.99 -0.26 10.27
C LEU A 82 -10.43 -0.55 10.74
N PHE A 83 -11.39 0.25 10.31
CA PHE A 83 -12.81 0.04 10.59
C PHE A 83 -13.28 -1.32 10.08
N GLN A 84 -13.00 -1.68 8.82
CA GLN A 84 -13.33 -2.98 8.25
C GLN A 84 -12.74 -4.12 9.08
N ILE A 85 -11.48 -4.02 9.48
CA ILE A 85 -10.81 -5.04 10.31
C ILE A 85 -11.57 -5.25 11.62
N TYR A 86 -11.86 -4.19 12.36
CA TYR A 86 -12.58 -4.31 13.63
C TYR A 86 -14.02 -4.82 13.44
N TYR A 87 -14.72 -4.29 12.44
CA TYR A 87 -16.10 -4.67 12.15
C TYR A 87 -16.21 -6.15 11.81
N TYR A 88 -15.43 -6.64 10.84
CA TYR A 88 -15.51 -8.03 10.38
C TYR A 88 -15.00 -9.03 11.41
N ARG A 89 -13.94 -8.72 12.14
CA ARG A 89 -13.47 -9.60 13.25
C ARG A 89 -14.51 -9.69 14.37
N SER A 90 -15.17 -8.58 14.69
CA SER A 90 -16.23 -8.58 15.70
C SER A 90 -17.47 -9.32 15.24
N LYS A 91 -17.87 -9.16 13.97
CA LYS A 91 -18.95 -9.93 13.34
C LYS A 91 -18.66 -11.43 13.39
N LYS A 92 -17.45 -11.86 12.99
CA LYS A 92 -17.03 -13.28 13.05
C LYS A 92 -17.10 -13.85 14.46
N ARG A 93 -16.51 -13.18 15.45
CA ARG A 93 -16.56 -13.62 16.86
C ARG A 93 -17.99 -13.77 17.40
N ARG A 94 -18.89 -12.87 17.01
CA ARG A 94 -20.31 -12.96 17.40
C ARG A 94 -20.99 -14.17 16.79
N LEU A 95 -20.78 -14.42 15.49
CA LEU A 95 -21.34 -15.58 14.81
C LEU A 95 -20.82 -16.89 15.41
N GLU A 96 -19.52 -16.99 15.70
CA GLU A 96 -18.92 -18.15 16.36
C GLU A 96 -19.48 -18.37 17.77
N ALA A 97 -19.67 -17.31 18.56
CA ALA A 97 -20.26 -17.40 19.89
C ALA A 97 -21.74 -17.83 19.86
N HIS A 98 -22.51 -17.35 18.87
CA HIS A 98 -23.90 -17.79 18.67
C HIS A 98 -23.96 -19.26 18.26
N ALA A 99 -23.14 -19.67 17.29
CA ALA A 99 -23.08 -21.06 16.84
C ALA A 99 -22.64 -22.02 17.96
N ALA A 100 -21.64 -21.64 18.77
CA ALA A 100 -21.20 -22.43 19.92
C ALA A 100 -22.28 -22.55 21.00
N ARG A 101 -23.11 -21.50 21.19
CA ARG A 101 -24.25 -21.55 22.12
C ARG A 101 -25.36 -22.46 21.59
N GLU A 102 -25.63 -22.41 20.29
CA GLU A 102 -26.64 -23.24 19.63
C GLU A 102 -26.22 -24.72 19.65
N SER A 103 -24.95 -25.03 19.36
CA SER A 103 -24.44 -26.41 19.41
C SER A 103 -24.52 -27.05 20.81
N VAL A 104 -24.35 -26.24 21.87
CA VAL A 104 -24.53 -26.71 23.25
C VAL A 104 -26.01 -26.99 23.56
N LEU A 105 -26.95 -26.29 22.92
CA LEU A 105 -28.39 -26.53 23.08
C LEU A 105 -28.88 -27.72 22.22
N GLU A 106 -28.21 -28.00 21.10
CA GLU A 106 -28.53 -29.07 20.14
C GLU A 106 -27.78 -30.40 20.34
N GLU A 107 -27.06 -30.59 21.45
CA GLU A 107 -26.22 -31.78 21.77
C GLU A 107 -26.95 -33.16 21.70
N HIS A 108 -28.25 -33.20 21.40
CA HIS A 108 -29.05 -34.40 21.15
C HIS A 108 -29.24 -34.81 19.67
N ALA A 109 -28.69 -34.07 18.70
CA ALA A 109 -28.79 -34.44 17.28
C ALA A 109 -27.50 -35.09 16.75
N PRO A 110 -27.57 -36.18 15.98
CA PRO A 110 -26.39 -36.80 15.38
C PRO A 110 -25.77 -35.86 14.34
N LEU A 111 -24.45 -35.74 14.40
CA LEU A 111 -23.66 -34.84 13.57
C LEU A 111 -23.69 -35.30 12.10
N LEU A 112 -24.61 -34.73 11.31
CA LEU A 112 -24.57 -34.85 9.85
C LEU A 112 -23.35 -34.07 9.37
N GLY A 113 -22.31 -34.80 8.96
CA GLY A 113 -21.17 -34.24 8.24
C GLY A 113 -21.67 -33.58 6.97
N HIS A 114 -21.90 -32.27 7.02
CA HIS A 114 -22.13 -31.47 5.84
C HIS A 114 -20.79 -31.35 5.14
N GLN A 115 -20.52 -32.28 4.23
CA GLN A 115 -19.46 -32.16 3.24
C GLN A 115 -19.89 -31.02 2.31
N ASP A 116 -19.51 -29.81 2.67
CA ASP A 116 -19.76 -28.59 1.91
C ASP A 116 -18.91 -28.66 0.63
N ASN A 117 -19.38 -29.45 -0.34
CA ASN A 117 -18.88 -29.48 -1.71
C ASN A 117 -19.30 -28.19 -2.42
N ARG A 118 -18.83 -27.04 -1.93
CA ARG A 118 -18.79 -25.85 -2.78
C ARG A 118 -17.72 -26.12 -3.84
N PRO A 119 -18.05 -26.13 -5.13
CA PRO A 119 -17.01 -26.12 -6.14
C PRO A 119 -16.19 -24.86 -5.93
N GLU A 120 -14.95 -25.00 -5.46
CA GLU A 120 -13.96 -23.94 -5.58
C GLU A 120 -13.85 -23.65 -7.07
N ALA A 121 -14.49 -22.57 -7.52
CA ALA A 121 -14.35 -22.11 -8.88
C ALA A 121 -12.89 -21.68 -9.02
N ILE A 122 -12.05 -22.58 -9.57
CA ILE A 122 -10.67 -22.28 -9.93
C ILE A 122 -10.75 -21.16 -10.97
N GLU A 123 -10.61 -19.92 -10.51
CA GLU A 123 -10.59 -18.76 -11.37
C GLU A 123 -9.46 -18.97 -12.38
N SER A 124 -9.81 -19.02 -13.67
CA SER A 124 -8.83 -19.32 -14.71
C SER A 124 -7.72 -18.28 -14.66
N ALA A 125 -6.46 -18.73 -14.72
CA ALA A 125 -5.29 -17.84 -14.78
C ALA A 125 -5.42 -16.75 -15.86
N LYS A 126 -6.19 -17.01 -16.93
CA LYS A 126 -6.54 -16.03 -17.97
C LYS A 126 -7.41 -14.89 -17.43
N SER A 127 -8.45 -15.19 -16.65
CA SER A 127 -9.34 -14.18 -16.05
C SER A 127 -8.57 -13.29 -15.07
N ILE A 128 -7.71 -13.90 -14.26
CA ILE A 128 -6.80 -13.20 -13.35
C ILE A 128 -5.87 -12.28 -14.16
N ALA A 129 -5.19 -12.81 -15.18
CA ALA A 129 -4.28 -12.02 -16.02
C ALA A 129 -4.98 -10.85 -16.72
N ILE A 130 -6.17 -11.07 -17.27
CA ILE A 130 -6.98 -10.01 -17.92
C ILE A 130 -7.33 -8.91 -16.90
N ARG A 131 -7.73 -9.27 -15.68
CA ARG A 131 -8.04 -8.31 -14.62
C ARG A 131 -6.83 -7.45 -14.26
N TYR A 132 -5.66 -8.07 -14.07
CA TYR A 132 -4.44 -7.33 -13.74
C TYR A 132 -3.94 -6.47 -14.90
N LEU A 133 -3.95 -6.98 -16.13
CA LEU A 133 -3.52 -6.25 -17.32
C LEU A 133 -4.44 -5.07 -17.63
N SER A 134 -5.75 -5.26 -17.56
CA SER A 134 -6.71 -4.17 -17.79
C SER A 134 -6.58 -3.07 -16.74
N ALA A 135 -6.40 -3.42 -15.47
CA ALA A 135 -6.16 -2.45 -14.40
C ALA A 135 -4.81 -1.73 -14.56
N LEU A 136 -3.77 -2.45 -15.01
CA LEU A 136 -2.47 -1.86 -15.32
C LEU A 136 -2.55 -0.86 -16.48
N SER A 137 -3.22 -1.24 -17.57
CA SER A 137 -3.46 -0.36 -18.71
C SER A 137 -4.21 0.90 -18.29
N PHE A 138 -5.23 0.77 -17.43
CA PHE A 138 -5.94 1.92 -16.88
C PHE A 138 -5.01 2.86 -16.11
N VAL A 139 -4.20 2.34 -15.19
CA VAL A 139 -3.22 3.13 -14.41
C VAL A 139 -2.23 3.86 -15.32
N VAL A 140 -1.71 3.18 -16.35
CA VAL A 140 -0.78 3.78 -17.31
C VAL A 140 -1.45 4.90 -18.11
N VAL A 141 -2.67 4.67 -18.62
CA VAL A 141 -3.43 5.67 -19.38
C VAL A 141 -3.71 6.91 -18.52
N VAL A 142 -4.16 6.71 -17.28
CA VAL A 142 -4.42 7.81 -16.33
C VAL A 142 -3.13 8.57 -16.01
N GLY A 143 -2.02 7.87 -15.77
CA GLY A 143 -0.72 8.50 -15.50
C GLY A 143 -0.20 9.33 -16.68
N VAL A 144 -0.29 8.80 -17.90
CA VAL A 144 0.12 9.53 -19.12
C VAL A 144 -0.79 10.73 -19.40
N ALA A 145 -2.11 10.58 -19.20
CA ALA A 145 -3.05 11.68 -19.34
C ALA A 145 -2.80 12.79 -18.32
N ALA A 146 -2.55 12.43 -17.05
CA ALA A 146 -2.20 13.38 -16.00
C ALA A 146 -0.92 14.14 -16.34
N TRP A 147 0.14 13.43 -16.74
CA TRP A 147 1.38 14.06 -17.22
C TRP A 147 1.12 15.03 -18.37
N TRP A 148 0.33 14.64 -19.36
CA TRP A 148 0.05 15.46 -20.55
C TRP A 148 -0.65 16.77 -20.19
N VAL A 149 -1.59 16.73 -19.23
CA VAL A 149 -2.30 17.91 -18.73
C VAL A 149 -1.37 18.82 -17.91
N THR A 150 -0.46 18.25 -17.10
CA THR A 150 0.37 19.03 -16.17
C THR A 150 1.76 19.37 -16.69
N LYS A 151 2.13 18.97 -17.91
CA LYS A 151 3.49 19.13 -18.45
C LYS A 151 3.97 20.60 -18.46
N GLU A 152 3.05 21.56 -18.53
CA GLU A 152 3.36 23.00 -18.57
C GLU A 152 3.55 23.61 -17.16
N ASP A 153 3.00 22.99 -16.12
CA ASP A 153 3.03 23.49 -14.73
C ASP A 153 4.21 22.97 -13.89
N GLU A 154 4.97 21.96 -14.37
CA GLU A 154 6.07 21.36 -13.59
C GLU A 154 7.25 22.32 -13.31
N HIS A 155 7.38 23.42 -14.04
CA HIS A 155 8.50 24.36 -13.90
C HIS A 155 8.40 25.33 -12.71
N LYS A 156 7.31 25.29 -11.92
CA LYS A 156 7.09 26.20 -10.77
C LYS A 156 6.84 25.45 -9.47
N LYS A 157 7.83 24.72 -8.95
CA LYS A 157 7.76 24.15 -7.59
C LYS A 157 9.02 24.48 -6.80
N HIS A 158 9.08 25.71 -6.28
CA HIS A 158 9.97 26.01 -5.17
C HIS A 158 9.38 25.40 -3.90
N LEU A 159 10.00 24.32 -3.44
CA LEU A 159 9.85 23.83 -2.07
C LEU A 159 10.44 24.90 -1.16
N VAL A 160 9.61 25.45 -0.27
CA VAL A 160 9.93 26.31 0.90
C VAL A 160 11.32 26.90 0.91
N ASP A 161 11.41 28.22 0.72
CA ASP A 161 12.66 28.96 0.96
C ASP A 161 13.13 28.70 2.41
N PRO A 162 14.37 28.23 2.65
CA PRO A 162 14.86 27.84 3.97
C PRO A 162 15.15 29.03 4.91
N THR A 163 14.52 30.17 4.71
CA THR A 163 14.91 31.42 5.37
C THR A 163 13.69 32.15 5.92
N GLU A 164 13.25 31.74 7.12
CA GLU A 164 12.67 32.68 8.11
C GLU A 164 12.43 32.09 9.51
N ASP A 165 12.39 30.76 9.69
CA ASP A 165 12.18 30.14 11.02
C ASP A 165 12.87 28.77 11.17
N GLY A 166 14.05 28.76 11.80
CA GLY A 166 14.86 27.55 11.99
C GLY A 166 14.17 26.47 12.85
N SER A 167 13.28 26.84 13.76
CA SER A 167 12.55 25.87 14.59
C SER A 167 11.50 25.11 13.77
N ARG A 168 10.74 25.83 12.93
CA ARG A 168 9.77 25.22 12.01
C ARG A 168 10.43 24.29 11.01
N TRP A 169 11.61 24.67 10.50
CA TRP A 169 12.36 23.82 9.59
C TRP A 169 12.74 22.47 10.23
N TRP A 170 13.30 22.49 11.45
CA TRP A 170 13.63 21.25 12.18
C TRP A 170 12.39 20.42 12.53
N LEU A 171 11.26 21.05 12.84
CA LEU A 171 9.99 20.37 13.07
C LEU A 171 9.52 19.62 11.81
N ILE A 172 9.51 20.27 10.64
CA ILE A 172 9.13 19.66 9.36
C ILE A 172 10.05 18.48 9.03
N GLN A 173 11.37 18.64 9.19
CA GLN A 173 12.33 17.55 8.95
C GLN A 173 12.09 16.38 9.92
N SER A 174 11.86 16.67 11.20
CA SER A 174 11.60 15.65 12.21
C SER A 174 10.34 14.85 11.89
N LEU A 175 9.25 15.52 11.51
CA LEU A 175 8.01 14.86 11.08
C LEU A 175 8.23 13.97 9.85
N GLY A 176 9.01 14.44 8.88
CA GLY A 176 9.41 13.66 7.71
C GLY A 176 10.17 12.38 8.09
N TRP A 177 11.25 12.49 8.88
CA TRP A 177 12.05 11.34 9.31
C TRP A 177 11.28 10.38 10.23
N SER A 178 10.40 10.89 11.09
CA SER A 178 9.50 10.08 11.90
C SER A 178 8.55 9.27 11.02
N SER A 179 7.91 9.90 10.02
CA SER A 179 7.01 9.19 9.10
C SER A 179 7.74 8.09 8.33
N ALA A 180 8.95 8.36 7.82
CA ALA A 180 9.76 7.37 7.11
C ALA A 180 10.11 6.18 8.00
N SER A 181 10.49 6.44 9.26
CA SER A 181 10.81 5.40 10.24
C SER A 181 9.59 4.54 10.57
N LEU A 182 8.42 5.15 10.72
CA LEU A 182 7.16 4.44 10.95
C LEU A 182 6.78 3.58 9.75
N PHE A 183 6.86 4.09 8.53
CA PHE A 183 6.55 3.32 7.32
C PHE A 183 7.47 2.11 7.13
N LEU A 184 8.76 2.24 7.44
CA LEU A 184 9.70 1.11 7.44
C LEU A 184 9.40 0.14 8.57
N GLY A 185 9.18 0.64 9.79
CA GLY A 185 8.88 -0.18 10.97
C GLY A 185 7.57 -0.96 10.84
N ALA A 186 6.56 -0.39 10.19
CA ALA A 186 5.26 -1.03 9.95
C ALA A 186 5.39 -2.37 9.20
N ARG A 187 6.42 -2.52 8.36
CA ARG A 187 6.66 -3.75 7.60
C ARG A 187 6.93 -4.96 8.50
N ILE A 188 7.60 -4.76 9.64
CA ILE A 188 7.98 -5.86 10.54
C ILE A 188 6.74 -6.61 11.07
N PRO A 189 5.73 -5.94 11.68
CA PRO A 189 4.49 -6.59 12.09
C PRO A 189 3.77 -7.36 10.97
N GLN A 190 3.74 -6.82 9.76
CA GLN A 190 3.04 -7.47 8.65
C GLN A 190 3.82 -8.68 8.13
N ILE A 191 5.15 -8.59 8.03
CA ILE A 191 6.01 -9.72 7.64
C ILE A 191 5.85 -10.87 8.64
N LEU A 192 5.95 -10.59 9.94
CA LEU A 192 5.77 -11.61 10.98
C LEU A 192 4.38 -12.26 10.92
N LYS A 193 3.34 -11.46 10.67
CA LYS A 193 1.98 -11.99 10.50
C LYS A 193 1.85 -12.85 9.25
N ASN A 194 2.44 -12.44 8.13
CA ASN A 194 2.43 -13.20 6.88
C ASN A 194 3.14 -14.55 7.03
N PHE A 195 4.26 -14.61 7.75
CA PHE A 195 4.95 -15.88 8.05
C PHE A 195 4.07 -16.84 8.85
N LYS A 196 3.28 -16.33 9.79
CA LYS A 196 2.37 -17.15 10.60
C LYS A 196 1.11 -17.60 9.85
N THR A 197 0.55 -16.72 9.01
CA THR A 197 -0.74 -16.92 8.33
C THR A 197 -0.61 -17.42 6.89
N ARG A 198 0.62 -17.64 6.39
CA ARG A 198 0.90 -18.01 5.00
C ARG A 198 0.20 -17.09 3.97
N CYS A 199 0.07 -15.80 4.32
CA CYS A 199 -0.58 -14.76 3.52
C CYS A 199 -2.09 -14.96 3.27
N GLU A 200 -2.77 -15.76 4.08
CA GLU A 200 -4.22 -15.98 3.96
C GLU A 200 -5.01 -14.67 4.19
N GLY A 201 -5.95 -14.36 3.29
CA GLY A 201 -6.83 -13.18 3.38
C GLY A 201 -6.17 -11.84 3.00
N LEU A 202 -4.96 -11.86 2.43
CA LEU A 202 -4.27 -10.67 1.94
C LEU A 202 -4.37 -10.57 0.42
N SER A 203 -4.72 -9.39 -0.11
CA SER A 203 -4.96 -9.23 -1.55
C SER A 203 -3.63 -9.29 -2.33
N PRO A 204 -3.44 -10.24 -3.26
CA PRO A 204 -2.24 -10.27 -4.11
C PRO A 204 -2.09 -9.01 -4.97
N ALA A 205 -3.21 -8.34 -5.28
CA ALA A 205 -3.22 -7.10 -6.03
C ALA A 205 -2.61 -5.92 -5.28
N LEU A 206 -2.76 -5.87 -3.96
CA LEU A 206 -2.10 -4.87 -3.11
C LEU A 206 -0.58 -4.91 -3.35
N PHE A 207 0.01 -6.10 -3.34
CA PHE A 207 1.44 -6.30 -3.57
C PHE A 207 1.85 -5.98 -5.00
N PHE A 208 1.09 -6.47 -5.98
CA PHE A 208 1.39 -6.22 -7.39
C PHE A 208 1.46 -4.73 -7.69
N PHE A 209 0.46 -3.95 -7.28
CA PHE A 209 0.46 -2.49 -7.48
C PHE A 209 1.54 -1.81 -6.63
N SER A 210 1.80 -2.26 -5.40
CA SER A 210 2.89 -1.71 -4.59
C SER A 210 4.26 -1.90 -5.27
N ILE A 211 4.53 -3.09 -5.84
CA ILE A 211 5.76 -3.37 -6.57
C ILE A 211 5.82 -2.51 -7.83
N PHE A 212 4.77 -2.50 -8.65
CA PHE A 212 4.74 -1.76 -9.90
C PHE A 212 4.92 -0.25 -9.68
N GLY A 213 4.23 0.33 -8.70
CA GLY A 213 4.36 1.73 -8.30
C GLY A 213 5.78 2.07 -7.85
N ASN A 214 6.39 1.22 -7.03
CA ASN A 214 7.77 1.40 -6.58
C ASN A 214 8.79 1.27 -7.73
N THR A 215 8.63 0.29 -8.61
CA THR A 215 9.51 0.10 -9.77
C THR A 215 9.44 1.29 -10.72
N THR A 216 8.24 1.76 -11.04
CA THR A 216 8.06 2.95 -11.89
C THR A 216 8.64 4.21 -11.25
N TYR A 217 8.51 4.37 -9.93
CA TYR A 217 9.15 5.45 -9.19
C TYR A 217 10.68 5.38 -9.26
N ALA A 218 11.27 4.20 -9.03
CA ALA A 218 12.71 4.03 -9.12
C ALA A 218 13.25 4.28 -10.53
N LEU A 219 12.54 3.79 -11.55
CA LEU A 219 12.88 4.10 -12.94
C LEU A 219 12.77 5.60 -13.23
N SER A 220 11.81 6.31 -12.62
CA SER A 220 11.71 7.77 -12.76
C SER A 220 12.95 8.50 -12.21
N ILE A 221 13.49 8.03 -11.08
CA ILE A 221 14.70 8.60 -10.45
C ILE A 221 15.91 8.32 -11.36
N LEU A 222 16.08 7.07 -11.81
CA LEU A 222 17.19 6.68 -12.68
C LEU A 222 17.16 7.40 -14.04
N ALA A 223 15.97 7.62 -14.60
CA ALA A 223 15.79 8.39 -15.83
C ALA A 223 16.11 9.88 -15.63
N LYS A 224 15.98 10.41 -14.41
CA LYS A 224 16.28 11.82 -14.09
C LYS A 224 17.79 12.07 -13.97
N SER A 225 18.47 11.27 -13.15
CA SER A 225 19.92 11.34 -13.00
C SER A 225 20.44 10.07 -12.29
N VAL A 226 21.65 9.64 -12.67
CA VAL A 226 22.40 8.52 -12.07
C VAL A 226 23.59 9.03 -11.24
N ASP A 227 23.61 10.32 -10.94
CA ASP A 227 24.69 10.93 -10.16
C ASP A 227 24.70 10.37 -8.74
N LYS A 228 25.89 10.03 -8.22
CA LYS A 228 26.05 9.42 -6.88
C LYS A 228 25.36 10.23 -5.79
N GLU A 229 25.49 11.56 -5.79
CA GLU A 229 24.83 12.41 -4.80
C GLU A 229 23.30 12.38 -4.90
N TYR A 230 22.77 12.33 -6.12
CA TYR A 230 21.33 12.25 -6.37
C TYR A 230 20.77 10.87 -5.98
N LEU A 231 21.51 9.79 -6.27
CA LEU A 231 21.13 8.43 -5.88
C LEU A 231 21.20 8.21 -4.37
N ILE A 232 22.22 8.76 -3.68
CA ILE A 232 22.32 8.68 -2.21
C ILE A 232 21.15 9.43 -1.57
N LYS A 233 20.78 10.62 -2.09
CA LYS A 233 19.58 11.36 -1.64
C LYS A 233 18.28 10.57 -1.79
N ASN A 234 18.20 9.69 -2.79
CA ASN A 234 17.03 8.84 -3.04
C ASN A 234 17.19 7.39 -2.52
N GLY A 235 18.30 7.05 -1.88
CA GLY A 235 18.67 5.68 -1.54
C GLY A 235 17.69 4.98 -0.60
N GLY A 236 17.06 5.71 0.31
CA GLY A 236 16.04 5.17 1.20
C GLY A 236 14.80 4.65 0.46
N TRP A 237 14.41 5.32 -0.62
CA TRP A 237 13.29 4.90 -1.48
C TRP A 237 13.65 3.65 -2.29
N LEU A 238 14.91 3.54 -2.73
CA LEU A 238 15.39 2.37 -3.45
C LEU A 238 15.49 1.13 -2.54
N ALA A 239 15.94 1.31 -1.29
CA ALA A 239 16.02 0.24 -0.30
C ALA A 239 14.64 -0.33 0.08
N GLY A 240 13.58 0.50 0.07
CA GLY A 240 12.20 0.06 0.28
C GLY A 240 11.71 -0.98 -0.75
N MET A 241 12.31 -1.02 -1.94
CA MET A 241 12.00 -2.02 -2.97
C MET A 241 12.45 -3.44 -2.58
N GLN A 242 13.59 -3.57 -1.89
CA GLN A 242 14.16 -4.87 -1.50
C GLN A 242 13.26 -5.63 -0.50
N CYS A 243 12.53 -4.91 0.36
CA CYS A 243 11.62 -5.52 1.34
C CYS A 243 10.28 -5.99 0.74
N THR A 244 10.01 -5.72 -0.54
CA THR A 244 8.75 -6.13 -1.21
C THR A 244 8.89 -7.47 -1.93
N LEU A 245 10.11 -8.00 -2.07
CA LEU A 245 10.30 -9.37 -2.54
C LEU A 245 10.01 -10.32 -1.37
N PRO A 246 9.08 -11.29 -1.53
CA PRO A 246 8.99 -12.39 -0.58
C PRO A 246 10.36 -13.05 -0.55
N GLY A 247 10.97 -13.09 0.64
CA GLY A 247 12.30 -13.63 0.85
C GLY A 247 12.46 -14.94 0.10
N THR A 248 13.51 -14.99 -0.72
CA THR A 248 14.07 -16.20 -1.31
C THR A 248 13.91 -17.38 -0.37
N PHE A 249 13.21 -18.42 -0.84
CA PHE A 249 13.18 -19.72 -0.20
C PHE A 249 14.62 -20.09 0.19
N PRO A 250 14.91 -20.47 1.44
CA PRO A 250 16.07 -21.31 1.66
C PRO A 250 15.80 -22.57 0.86
N GLU A 251 16.66 -22.83 -0.13
CA GLU A 251 16.88 -24.18 -0.65
C GLU A 251 17.02 -25.07 0.59
N THR A 252 15.98 -25.88 0.84
CA THR A 252 16.15 -27.04 1.69
C THR A 252 17.05 -27.96 0.90
N ASP A 253 18.35 -27.91 1.23
CA ASP A 253 19.32 -28.92 0.82
C ASP A 253 18.72 -30.31 1.08
N GLY A 254 18.91 -31.15 0.08
CA GLY A 254 18.24 -32.42 -0.09
C GLY A 254 18.45 -33.43 1.05
N ILE A 255 17.54 -34.41 1.00
CA ILE A 255 17.60 -35.73 1.61
C ILE A 255 18.97 -36.39 1.40
#